data_AF-A0A6Q2YNY0-F1
#
_entry.id   AF-A0A6Q2YNY0-F1
#
_cell.length_a   1.000
_cell.length_b   1.000
_cell.length_c   1.000
_cell.angle_alpha   90.00
_cell.angle_beta   90.00
_cell.angle_gamma   90.00
#
_symmetry.space_group_name_H-M   'P 1'
#
loop_
_entity.id
_entity.type
_entity.pdbx_description
1 polymer ?
#
loop_
_entity_poly.entity_id
_entity_poly.type
_entity_poly.pdbx_seq_one_letter_code
_entity_poly.pdbx_strand_id
1 'polypeptide(L)'
;MRSCQSDKMATSNGGGMEVDGAASPSVMASGVTGSVSVALHPLVILNISDHWIRIRSQEGRPMQVIGALIGKQEGRNIEVMNSFELLHQLVDDRAIIDKEYYYTKEEQFKQVFKDMEFLGWYTTGGPCDQSDIHIHKQLPVSVYESVIDIINGEATMLFAELGYTLATEEAERIGVDHVARMTATGTGENSTVAEHLIAQHSAIKMLHSRVKVILEYVKAVEAGEVPFNHEILREANALCHRLPVLSTIKFKTDFYDQCNDVGLMAYLGTITKTCNSMNQFINKFNVLYDRQGIGRRMRGLFF
;
A
#
# COMPACT_ATOMS: atom_id res chain seq x y z
N MET A 1 9.03 -1.20 -6.22
CA MET A 1 9.51 0.03 -5.55
C MET A 1 10.98 -0.10 -5.26
N ARG A 2 11.81 0.69 -5.93
CA ARG A 2 13.22 0.84 -5.56
C ARG A 2 13.25 1.86 -4.41
N SER A 3 13.93 1.53 -3.31
CA SER A 3 14.17 2.44 -2.18
C SER A 3 15.69 2.64 -2.09
N CYS A 4 16.17 3.84 -2.38
CA CYS A 4 17.56 4.22 -2.19
C CYS A 4 17.79 4.56 -0.71
N GLN A 5 18.35 3.64 0.07
CA GLN A 5 18.99 3.98 1.33
C GLN A 5 20.51 3.99 1.10
N SER A 6 21.09 5.18 1.14
CA SER A 6 22.52 5.42 1.07
C SER A 6 23.14 5.20 2.45
N ASP A 7 23.69 4.01 2.70
CA ASP A 7 24.53 3.73 3.87
C ASP A 7 25.97 4.17 3.59
N LYS A 8 26.39 5.27 4.22
CA LYS A 8 27.81 5.64 4.35
C LYS A 8 28.39 4.92 5.56
N MET A 9 29.20 3.89 5.34
CA MET A 9 30.05 3.32 6.38
C MET A 9 31.50 3.73 6.11
N ALA A 10 32.07 4.49 7.04
CA ALA A 10 33.44 4.98 7.00
C ALA A 10 34.42 3.88 7.44
N THR A 11 35.43 3.60 6.62
CA THR A 11 36.71 3.00 7.06
C THR A 11 37.87 3.60 6.28
N SER A 12 38.95 3.86 7.01
CA SER A 12 40.14 4.61 6.64
C SER A 12 41.24 3.77 5.96
N ASN A 13 41.96 4.42 5.04
CA ASN A 13 43.35 4.25 4.62
C ASN A 13 43.91 2.86 4.25
N GLY A 14 44.20 2.70 2.97
CA GLY A 14 45.21 1.78 2.42
C GLY A 14 45.48 2.15 0.96
N GLY A 15 46.65 2.73 0.68
CA GLY A 15 47.02 3.24 -0.65
C GLY A 15 47.23 2.14 -1.68
N GLY A 16 46.53 2.28 -2.80
CA GLY A 16 46.76 1.59 -4.06
C GLY A 16 46.11 2.39 -5.17
N MET A 17 46.87 2.82 -6.18
CA MET A 17 46.33 3.41 -7.41
C MET A 17 45.52 2.33 -8.13
N GLU A 18 44.20 2.31 -7.92
CA GLU A 18 43.27 1.70 -8.85
C GLU A 18 42.84 2.75 -9.87
N VAL A 19 42.93 2.35 -11.12
CA VAL A 19 42.56 3.11 -12.31
C VAL A 19 41.07 3.42 -12.22
N ASP A 20 40.69 4.70 -12.32
CA ASP A 20 39.31 5.18 -12.34
C ASP A 20 38.47 4.32 -13.31
N GLY A 21 37.66 3.41 -12.75
CA GLY A 21 36.62 2.74 -13.48
C GLY A 21 35.62 3.80 -13.91
N ALA A 22 35.49 3.99 -15.23
CA ALA A 22 34.54 4.92 -15.82
C ALA A 22 33.15 4.66 -15.23
N ALA A 23 32.69 5.55 -14.35
CA ALA A 23 31.34 5.52 -13.82
C ALA A 23 30.38 5.60 -15.02
N SER A 24 29.51 4.60 -15.14
CA SER A 24 28.46 4.58 -16.15
C SER A 24 27.67 5.89 -16.06
N PRO A 25 27.37 6.57 -17.18
CA PRO A 25 26.64 7.83 -17.14
C PRO A 25 25.29 7.61 -16.42
N SER A 26 25.06 8.40 -15.37
CA SER A 26 23.82 8.33 -14.58
C SER A 26 22.64 8.71 -15.46
N VAL A 27 21.68 7.80 -15.59
CA VAL A 27 20.43 7.99 -16.37
C VAL A 27 19.32 8.68 -15.56
N MET A 28 19.63 9.19 -14.37
CA MET A 28 18.70 9.91 -13.50
C MET A 28 18.86 11.43 -13.66
N ALA A 29 17.73 12.14 -13.78
CA ALA A 29 17.69 13.59 -13.73
C ALA A 29 17.87 14.05 -12.27
N SER A 30 18.87 14.89 -12.01
CA SER A 30 19.08 15.47 -10.68
C SER A 30 18.40 16.85 -10.60
N GLY A 31 17.51 17.04 -9.62
CA GLY A 31 16.95 18.36 -9.31
C GLY A 31 15.62 18.74 -9.96
N VAL A 32 14.99 17.83 -10.73
CA VAL A 32 13.64 18.04 -11.27
C VAL A 32 12.63 17.27 -10.42
N THR A 33 11.75 17.98 -9.72
CA THR A 33 10.60 17.38 -9.02
C THR A 33 9.37 17.50 -9.90
N GLY A 34 8.85 16.38 -10.36
CA GLY A 34 7.63 16.38 -11.15
C GLY A 34 6.41 16.82 -10.35
N SER A 35 5.46 17.46 -11.04
CA SER A 35 4.22 17.96 -10.40
C SER A 35 3.10 16.92 -10.31
N VAL A 36 3.45 15.64 -10.47
CA VAL A 36 2.54 14.50 -10.56
C VAL A 36 2.43 13.82 -9.20
N SER A 37 1.19 13.58 -8.75
CA SER A 37 0.92 12.81 -7.54
C SER A 37 0.61 11.36 -7.91
N VAL A 38 1.37 10.41 -7.38
CA VAL A 38 1.18 8.99 -7.65
C VAL A 38 0.60 8.28 -6.43
N ALA A 39 -0.52 7.60 -6.62
CA ALA A 39 -1.14 6.72 -5.63
C ALA A 39 -0.98 5.27 -6.10
N LEU A 40 -0.38 4.41 -5.27
CA LEU A 40 -0.08 3.01 -5.63
C LEU A 40 -0.85 2.05 -4.74
N HIS A 41 -1.59 1.13 -5.36
CA HIS A 41 -2.29 0.05 -4.66
C HIS A 41 -1.34 -1.09 -4.28
N PRO A 42 -1.40 -1.62 -3.03
CA PRO A 42 -0.64 -2.80 -2.61
C PRO A 42 -0.78 -4.02 -3.50
N LEU A 43 -1.92 -4.23 -4.15
CA LEU A 43 -2.12 -5.30 -5.12
C LEU A 43 -1.03 -5.31 -6.21
N VAL A 44 -0.63 -4.14 -6.68
CA VAL A 44 0.42 -4.00 -7.70
C VAL A 44 1.75 -4.52 -7.18
N ILE A 45 2.09 -4.21 -5.93
CA ILE A 45 3.33 -4.67 -5.29
C ILE A 45 3.32 -6.20 -5.17
N LEU A 46 2.17 -6.77 -4.77
CA LEU A 46 1.98 -8.22 -4.66
C LEU A 46 2.11 -8.89 -6.03
N ASN A 47 1.49 -8.35 -7.07
CA ASN A 47 1.58 -8.86 -8.44
C ASN A 47 3.03 -8.86 -8.96
N ILE A 48 3.78 -7.77 -8.72
CA ILE A 48 5.20 -7.68 -9.11
C ILE A 48 6.04 -8.70 -8.35
N SER A 49 5.81 -8.84 -7.04
CA SER A 49 6.51 -9.81 -6.21
C SER A 49 6.23 -11.25 -6.65
N ASP A 50 4.96 -11.58 -6.90
CA ASP A 50 4.52 -12.88 -7.39
C ASP A 50 5.12 -13.18 -8.78
N HIS A 51 5.05 -12.24 -9.72
CA HIS A 51 5.67 -12.37 -11.04
C HIS A 51 7.17 -12.67 -10.93
N TRP A 52 7.90 -11.93 -10.10
CA TRP A 52 9.32 -12.17 -9.91
C TRP A 52 9.63 -13.52 -9.26
N ILE A 53 8.90 -13.90 -8.21
CA ILE A 53 9.09 -15.19 -7.52
C ILE A 53 8.78 -16.37 -8.46
N ARG A 54 7.71 -16.27 -9.24
CA ARG A 54 7.32 -17.31 -10.20
C ARG A 54 8.40 -17.54 -11.26
N ILE A 55 8.88 -16.46 -11.91
CA ILE A 55 9.93 -16.58 -12.94
C ILE A 55 11.23 -17.10 -12.31
N ARG A 56 11.61 -16.58 -11.14
CA ARG A 56 12.78 -17.08 -10.41
C ARG A 56 12.68 -18.57 -10.10
N SER A 57 11.49 -19.06 -9.77
CA SER A 57 11.25 -20.48 -9.49
C SER A 57 11.31 -21.35 -10.75
N GLN A 58 10.87 -20.82 -11.90
CA GLN A 58 10.90 -21.54 -13.18
C GLN A 58 12.33 -21.64 -13.73
N GLU A 59 13.09 -20.56 -13.64
CA GLU A 59 14.44 -20.44 -14.20
C GLU A 59 15.55 -20.87 -13.23
N GLY A 60 15.22 -21.05 -11.95
CA GLY A 60 16.18 -21.40 -10.89
C GLY A 60 17.18 -20.29 -10.55
N ARG A 61 17.05 -19.09 -11.14
CA ARG A 61 17.91 -17.93 -10.92
C ARG A 61 17.11 -16.63 -10.93
N PRO A 62 17.59 -15.56 -10.27
CA PRO A 62 16.96 -14.25 -10.38
C PRO A 62 16.97 -13.77 -11.83
N MET A 63 15.79 -13.40 -12.33
CA MET A 63 15.59 -12.82 -13.66
C MET A 63 14.94 -11.45 -13.52
N GLN A 64 15.30 -10.54 -14.42
CA GLN A 64 14.58 -9.29 -14.60
C GLN A 64 13.20 -9.63 -15.15
N VAL A 65 12.15 -9.13 -14.51
CA VAL A 65 10.78 -9.24 -15.00
C VAL A 65 10.29 -7.87 -15.42
N ILE A 66 9.51 -7.81 -16.50
CA ILE A 66 8.95 -6.56 -17.03
C ILE A 66 7.44 -6.71 -17.10
N GLY A 67 6.71 -5.67 -16.72
CA GLY A 67 5.26 -5.67 -16.86
C GLY A 67 4.65 -4.29 -17.02
N ALA A 68 3.36 -4.28 -17.31
CA ALA A 68 2.54 -3.10 -17.48
C ALA A 68 1.89 -2.69 -16.16
N LEU A 69 1.73 -1.37 -15.98
CA LEU A 69 0.97 -0.73 -14.90
C LEU A 69 -0.28 -0.11 -15.52
N ILE A 70 -1.43 -0.36 -14.89
CA ILE A 70 -2.72 0.16 -15.34
C ILE A 70 -3.49 0.79 -14.17
N GLY A 71 -4.39 1.70 -14.51
CA GLY A 71 -5.19 2.40 -13.52
C GLY A 71 -5.84 3.65 -14.09
N LYS A 72 -5.97 4.69 -13.28
CA LYS A 72 -6.69 5.91 -13.64
C LYS A 72 -5.78 7.13 -13.58
N GLN A 73 -6.05 8.08 -14.45
CA GLN A 73 -5.40 9.38 -14.40
C GLN A 73 -6.45 10.49 -14.39
N GLU A 74 -6.45 11.27 -13.30
CA GLU A 74 -7.29 12.45 -13.14
C GLU A 74 -6.40 13.69 -13.08
N GLY A 75 -6.19 14.32 -14.24
CA GLY A 75 -5.30 15.46 -14.37
C GLY A 75 -3.84 15.08 -14.04
N ARG A 76 -3.35 15.57 -12.90
CA ARG A 76 -1.98 15.28 -12.39
C ARG A 76 -1.93 14.19 -11.33
N ASN A 77 -3.08 13.60 -11.00
CA ASN A 77 -3.17 12.49 -10.05
C ASN A 77 -3.20 11.20 -10.85
N ILE A 78 -2.21 10.34 -10.63
CA ILE A 78 -2.12 9.02 -11.22
C ILE A 78 -2.41 8.00 -10.13
N GLU A 79 -3.39 7.15 -10.34
CA GLU A 79 -3.76 6.06 -9.44
C GLU A 79 -3.44 4.73 -10.11
N VAL A 80 -2.36 4.09 -9.67
CA VAL A 80 -1.89 2.80 -10.18
C VAL A 80 -2.58 1.68 -9.42
N MET A 81 -3.58 1.08 -10.05
CA MET A 81 -4.52 0.15 -9.43
C MET A 81 -4.17 -1.31 -9.66
N ASN A 82 -3.60 -1.63 -10.83
CA ASN A 82 -3.31 -3.01 -11.20
C ASN A 82 -2.08 -3.09 -12.13
N SER A 83 -1.64 -4.31 -12.40
CA SER A 83 -0.46 -4.58 -13.20
C SER A 83 -0.51 -5.96 -13.83
N PHE A 84 0.06 -6.14 -15.02
CA PHE A 84 0.16 -7.45 -15.67
C PHE A 84 1.54 -7.67 -16.30
N GLU A 85 1.86 -8.92 -16.56
CA GLU A 85 3.15 -9.37 -17.10
C GLU A 85 3.28 -8.98 -18.58
N LEU A 86 4.45 -8.54 -19.01
CA LEU A 86 4.75 -8.33 -20.43
C LEU A 86 5.71 -9.40 -20.94
N LEU A 87 5.42 -9.91 -22.14
CA LEU A 87 6.34 -10.79 -22.84
C LEU A 87 7.46 -9.96 -23.47
N HIS A 88 8.70 -10.40 -23.29
CA HIS A 88 9.86 -9.79 -23.89
C HIS A 88 10.82 -10.85 -24.42
N GLN A 89 11.56 -10.51 -25.48
CA GLN A 89 12.60 -11.34 -26.06
C GLN A 89 13.94 -10.62 -25.94
N LEU A 90 15.01 -11.36 -25.70
CA LEU A 90 16.37 -10.83 -25.72
C LEU A 90 16.92 -10.93 -27.15
N VAL A 91 17.10 -9.79 -27.80
CA VAL A 91 17.75 -9.68 -29.11
C VAL A 91 18.96 -8.77 -28.95
N ASP A 92 20.15 -9.29 -29.23
CA ASP A 92 21.44 -8.58 -29.03
C ASP A 92 21.58 -7.97 -27.61
N ASP A 93 21.32 -8.77 -26.57
CA ASP A 93 21.30 -8.36 -25.15
C ASP A 93 20.36 -7.19 -24.82
N ARG A 94 19.41 -6.88 -25.71
CA ARG A 94 18.37 -5.88 -25.48
C ARG A 94 17.00 -6.54 -25.37
N ALA A 95 16.28 -6.18 -24.31
CA ALA A 95 14.90 -6.62 -24.12
C ALA A 95 13.99 -5.90 -25.11
N ILE A 96 13.37 -6.66 -26.01
CA ILE A 96 12.35 -6.18 -26.94
C ILE A 96 10.99 -6.66 -26.46
N ILE A 97 10.07 -5.72 -26.20
CA ILE A 97 8.71 -6.01 -25.76
C ILE A 97 7.88 -6.50 -26.94
N ASP A 98 7.16 -7.60 -26.73
CA ASP A 98 6.16 -8.08 -27.68
C ASP A 98 4.93 -7.16 -27.65
N LYS A 99 4.83 -6.30 -28.67
CA LYS A 99 3.73 -5.35 -28.80
C LYS A 99 2.40 -6.03 -29.12
N GLU A 100 2.41 -7.15 -29.83
CA GLU A 100 1.19 -7.88 -30.19
C GLU A 100 0.60 -8.55 -28.95
N TYR A 101 1.46 -9.11 -28.09
CA TYR A 101 1.07 -9.59 -26.78
C TYR A 101 0.47 -8.47 -25.92
N TYR A 102 1.11 -7.30 -25.89
CA TYR A 102 0.59 -6.14 -25.16
C TYR A 102 -0.81 -5.73 -25.63
N TYR A 103 -1.04 -5.53 -26.93
CA TYR A 103 -2.34 -5.11 -27.44
C TYR A 103 -3.43 -6.15 -27.17
N THR A 104 -3.10 -7.44 -27.33
CA THR A 104 -4.02 -8.54 -27.01
C THR A 104 -4.40 -8.52 -25.53
N LYS A 105 -3.42 -8.31 -24.64
CA LYS A 105 -3.67 -8.21 -23.19
C LYS A 105 -4.45 -6.97 -22.82
N GLU A 106 -4.13 -5.82 -23.42
CA GLU A 106 -4.86 -4.57 -23.19
C GLU A 106 -6.33 -4.73 -23.55
N GLU A 107 -6.65 -5.34 -24.69
CA GLU A 107 -8.04 -5.57 -25.11
C GLU A 107 -8.78 -6.50 -24.13
N GLN A 108 -8.14 -7.57 -23.65
CA GLN A 108 -8.70 -8.45 -22.63
C GLN A 108 -8.99 -7.70 -21.31
N PHE A 109 -8.05 -6.86 -20.86
CA PHE A 109 -8.24 -6.08 -19.65
C PHE A 109 -9.36 -5.05 -19.81
N LYS A 110 -9.43 -4.37 -20.96
CA LYS A 110 -10.50 -3.39 -21.26
C LYS A 110 -11.90 -4.02 -21.33
N GLN A 111 -12.03 -5.34 -21.53
CA GLN A 111 -13.34 -5.99 -21.44
C GLN A 111 -13.90 -5.98 -20.01
N VAL A 112 -13.03 -6.08 -19.00
CA VAL A 112 -13.40 -6.15 -17.58
C VAL A 112 -13.26 -4.77 -16.89
N PHE A 113 -12.20 -4.04 -17.22
CA PHE A 113 -11.81 -2.76 -16.64
C PHE A 113 -11.80 -1.66 -17.70
N LYS A 114 -13.01 -1.24 -18.11
CA LYS A 114 -13.20 -0.28 -19.22
C LYS A 114 -12.70 1.13 -18.92
N ASP A 115 -12.63 1.47 -17.64
CA ASP A 115 -12.23 2.76 -17.09
C ASP A 115 -10.75 2.83 -16.70
N MET A 116 -10.00 1.74 -16.93
CA MET A 116 -8.57 1.70 -16.70
C MET A 116 -7.81 1.94 -18.01
N GLU A 117 -6.75 2.71 -17.89
CA GLU A 117 -5.83 3.02 -18.96
C GLU A 117 -4.45 2.48 -18.64
N PHE A 118 -3.64 2.30 -19.68
CA PHE A 118 -2.24 1.97 -19.54
C PHE A 118 -1.50 3.18 -18.99
N LEU A 119 -1.00 3.06 -17.76
CA LEU A 119 -0.30 4.13 -17.07
C LEU A 119 1.20 4.02 -17.26
N GLY A 120 1.79 2.83 -17.31
CA GLY A 120 3.23 2.72 -17.28
C GLY A 120 3.76 1.31 -17.25
N TRP A 121 4.99 1.15 -16.78
CA TRP A 121 5.64 -0.14 -16.71
C TRP A 121 6.45 -0.30 -15.42
N TYR A 122 6.67 -1.54 -15.02
CA TYR A 122 7.53 -1.90 -13.91
C TYR A 122 8.61 -2.87 -14.35
N THR A 123 9.70 -2.88 -13.59
CA THR A 123 10.76 -3.89 -13.70
C THR A 123 11.39 -4.19 -12.36
N THR A 124 12.12 -5.30 -12.24
CA THR A 124 12.90 -5.68 -11.05
C THR A 124 14.39 -5.59 -11.32
N GLY A 125 15.17 -5.07 -10.36
CA GLY A 125 16.62 -4.91 -10.50
C GLY A 125 17.20 -3.79 -9.62
N GLY A 126 18.49 -3.50 -9.82
CA GLY A 126 19.24 -2.42 -9.16
C GLY A 126 18.84 -1.01 -9.63
N PRO A 127 19.71 0.01 -9.51
CA PRO A 127 19.44 1.36 -10.04
C PRO A 127 19.09 1.36 -11.53
N CYS A 128 18.38 2.40 -12.00
CA CYS A 128 18.03 2.53 -13.42
C CYS A 128 19.28 2.52 -14.29
N ASP A 129 19.23 1.75 -15.38
CA ASP A 129 20.33 1.62 -16.33
C ASP A 129 19.92 2.01 -17.76
N GLN A 130 20.85 1.86 -18.71
CA GLN A 130 20.61 2.20 -20.10
C GLN A 130 19.59 1.25 -20.77
N SER A 131 19.45 0.03 -20.27
CA SER A 131 18.47 -0.95 -20.76
C SER A 131 17.05 -0.52 -20.39
N ASP A 132 16.87 0.07 -19.20
CA ASP A 132 15.60 0.63 -18.74
C ASP A 132 15.14 1.79 -19.65
N ILE A 133 16.05 2.65 -20.13
CA ILE A 133 15.73 3.68 -21.14
C ILE A 133 15.26 3.05 -22.45
N HIS A 134 15.91 1.96 -22.87
CA HIS A 134 15.55 1.28 -24.11
C HIS A 134 14.13 0.67 -24.02
N ILE A 135 13.79 0.04 -22.90
CA ILE A 135 12.44 -0.48 -22.64
C ILE A 135 11.42 0.66 -22.60
N HIS A 136 11.75 1.75 -21.90
CA HIS A 136 10.86 2.91 -21.78
C HIS A 136 10.51 3.52 -23.14
N LYS A 137 11.46 3.56 -24.09
CA LYS A 137 11.22 4.05 -25.47
C LYS A 137 10.30 3.15 -26.30
N GLN A 138 10.16 1.87 -25.95
CA GLN A 138 9.36 0.92 -26.73
C GLN A 138 7.88 0.96 -26.38
N LEU A 139 7.55 1.37 -25.15
CA LEU A 139 6.19 1.41 -24.63
C LEU A 139 5.60 2.82 -24.81
N PRO A 140 4.30 2.92 -25.14
CA PRO A 140 3.69 4.20 -25.48
C PRO A 140 3.47 5.18 -24.31
N VAL A 141 4.11 5.00 -23.13
CA VAL A 141 3.73 5.78 -21.93
C VAL A 141 4.89 6.20 -20.99
N SER A 142 4.70 7.42 -20.46
CA SER A 142 5.47 8.20 -19.49
C SER A 142 5.07 7.93 -18.03
N VAL A 143 5.67 6.97 -17.33
CA VAL A 143 5.52 6.83 -15.85
C VAL A 143 6.81 7.03 -15.06
N TYR A 144 7.81 7.56 -15.75
CA TYR A 144 8.73 8.53 -15.17
C TYR A 144 8.46 9.84 -15.91
N GLU A 145 8.60 11.00 -15.26
CA GLU A 145 8.70 12.24 -16.03
C GLU A 145 10.03 12.15 -16.78
N SER A 146 9.96 11.78 -18.05
CA SER A 146 11.12 11.71 -18.91
C SER A 146 11.54 13.14 -19.22
N VAL A 147 12.60 13.58 -18.55
CA VAL A 147 13.18 14.90 -18.81
C VAL A 147 14.15 14.73 -19.97
N ILE A 148 13.89 15.46 -21.05
CA ILE A 148 14.87 15.60 -22.14
C ILE A 148 15.81 16.71 -21.72
N ASP A 149 17.06 16.36 -21.41
CA ASP A 149 18.09 17.32 -21.06
C ASP A 149 19.29 17.20 -22.02
N ILE A 150 19.98 18.31 -22.23
CA ILE A 150 21.15 18.38 -23.11
C ILE A 150 22.38 18.13 -22.26
N ILE A 151 22.88 16.90 -22.27
CA ILE A 151 24.15 16.55 -21.64
C ILE A 151 25.21 16.46 -22.73
N ASN A 152 26.30 17.24 -22.59
CA ASN A 152 27.42 17.26 -23.54
C ASN A 152 27.03 17.59 -25.00
N GLY A 153 25.97 18.38 -25.20
CA GLY A 153 25.52 18.81 -26.53
C GLY A 153 24.59 17.82 -27.25
N GLU A 154 24.29 16.67 -26.64
CA GLU A 154 23.29 15.72 -27.14
C GLU A 154 22.04 15.70 -26.27
N ALA A 155 20.87 15.64 -26.91
CA ALA A 155 19.59 15.51 -26.22
C ALA A 155 19.43 14.07 -25.69
N THR A 156 19.49 13.92 -24.37
CA THR A 156 19.41 12.64 -23.67
C THR A 156 18.11 12.57 -22.84
N MET A 157 17.51 11.37 -22.77
CA MET A 157 16.35 11.15 -21.90
C MET A 157 16.83 10.67 -20.53
N LEU A 158 16.36 11.32 -19.47
CA LEU A 158 16.67 11.01 -18.08
C LEU A 158 15.39 10.72 -17.29
N PHE A 159 15.53 9.94 -16.23
CA PHE A 159 14.43 9.62 -15.31
C PHE A 159 14.42 10.55 -14.09
N ALA A 160 13.31 11.24 -13.85
CA ALA A 160 13.05 11.93 -12.59
C ALA A 160 12.26 11.04 -11.62
N GLU A 161 12.71 10.94 -10.36
CA GLU A 161 12.02 10.17 -9.33
C GLU A 161 10.79 10.94 -8.82
N LEU A 162 9.66 10.23 -8.70
CA LEU A 162 8.41 10.78 -8.18
C LEU A 162 8.08 10.16 -6.83
N GLY A 163 7.65 11.00 -5.89
CA GLY A 163 7.07 10.52 -4.64
C GLY A 163 5.72 9.85 -4.91
N TYR A 164 5.46 8.74 -4.22
CA TYR A 164 4.17 8.05 -4.27
C TYR A 164 3.58 7.89 -2.86
N THR A 165 2.27 7.74 -2.79
CA THR A 165 1.53 7.33 -1.59
C THR A 165 0.95 5.93 -1.80
N LEU A 166 0.73 5.19 -0.71
CA LEU A 166 -0.01 3.94 -0.78
C LEU A 166 -1.50 4.27 -0.75
N ALA A 167 -2.20 3.97 -1.84
CA ALA A 167 -3.66 3.97 -1.86
C ALA A 167 -4.14 2.61 -1.39
N THR A 168 -5.11 2.60 -0.49
CA THR A 168 -5.80 1.37 -0.10
C THR A 168 -7.28 1.65 -0.11
N GLU A 169 -8.02 0.90 -0.93
CA GLU A 169 -9.46 0.79 -0.73
C GLU A 169 -9.72 0.07 0.61
N GLU A 170 -10.88 0.28 1.24
CA GLU A 170 -11.19 -0.33 2.53
C GLU A 170 -11.11 -1.87 2.48
N ALA A 171 -11.60 -2.48 1.40
CA ALA A 171 -11.51 -3.93 1.21
C ALA A 171 -10.05 -4.40 1.06
N GLU A 172 -9.25 -3.67 0.29
CA GLU A 172 -7.82 -3.96 0.10
C GLU A 172 -7.03 -3.78 1.40
N ARG A 173 -7.32 -2.73 2.17
CA ARG A 173 -6.73 -2.46 3.47
C ARG A 173 -6.96 -3.64 4.42
N ILE A 174 -8.19 -4.13 4.50
CA ILE A 174 -8.55 -5.29 5.33
C ILE A 174 -7.81 -6.55 4.84
N GLY A 175 -7.75 -6.77 3.53
CA GLY A 175 -7.03 -7.91 2.93
C GLY A 175 -5.53 -7.89 3.24
N VAL A 176 -4.86 -6.75 3.03
CA VAL A 176 -3.44 -6.56 3.30
C VAL A 176 -3.13 -6.73 4.78
N ASP A 177 -3.95 -6.14 5.65
CA ASP A 177 -3.84 -6.24 7.10
C ASP A 177 -4.03 -7.69 7.59
N HIS A 178 -4.96 -8.44 6.98
CA HIS A 178 -5.11 -9.87 7.25
C HIS A 178 -3.88 -10.67 6.84
N VAL A 179 -3.40 -10.50 5.60
CA VAL A 179 -2.20 -11.20 5.08
C VAL A 179 -0.97 -10.90 5.94
N ALA A 180 -0.78 -9.65 6.35
CA ALA A 180 0.33 -9.25 7.22
C ALA A 180 0.23 -9.88 8.63
N ARG A 181 -0.98 -10.05 9.17
CA ARG A 181 -1.20 -10.68 10.48
C ARG A 181 -1.10 -12.20 10.47
N MET A 182 -1.45 -12.88 9.38
CA MET A 182 -1.31 -14.34 9.28
C MET A 182 0.12 -14.81 9.55
N THR A 183 1.11 -13.94 9.32
CA THR A 183 2.52 -14.21 9.62
C THR A 183 2.88 -14.00 11.10
N ALA A 184 2.08 -13.25 11.87
CA ALA A 184 2.41 -12.78 13.22
C ALA A 184 1.61 -13.44 14.36
N THR A 185 0.40 -13.93 14.10
CA THR A 185 -0.46 -14.53 15.12
C THR A 185 -0.92 -15.92 14.70
N GLY A 186 -0.59 -16.93 15.52
CA GLY A 186 -1.08 -18.30 15.34
C GLY A 186 -2.61 -18.38 15.33
N THR A 187 -3.12 -19.44 14.72
CA THR A 187 -4.53 -19.78 14.44
C THR A 187 -5.37 -20.02 15.72
N GLY A 188 -5.45 -19.02 16.60
CA GLY A 188 -6.36 -19.01 17.75
C GLY A 188 -7.59 -18.15 17.45
N GLU A 189 -8.76 -18.59 17.93
CA GLU A 189 -10.00 -17.82 17.89
C GLU A 189 -9.85 -16.52 18.69
N ASN A 190 -9.46 -15.44 18.01
CA ASN A 190 -9.38 -14.11 18.62
C ASN A 190 -10.75 -13.43 18.53
N SER A 191 -11.08 -12.60 19.52
CA SER A 191 -12.28 -11.76 19.46
C SER A 191 -12.18 -10.80 18.26
N THR A 192 -13.26 -10.62 17.51
CA THR A 192 -13.35 -9.62 16.42
C THR A 192 -12.94 -8.21 16.86
N VAL A 193 -13.21 -7.86 18.12
CA VAL A 193 -12.78 -6.60 18.74
C VAL A 193 -11.26 -6.59 18.93
N ALA A 194 -10.69 -7.68 19.42
CA ALA A 194 -9.25 -7.80 19.61
C ALA A 194 -8.51 -7.70 18.27
N GLU A 195 -9.00 -8.38 17.22
CA GLU A 195 -8.42 -8.32 15.87
C GLU A 195 -8.43 -6.89 15.31
N HIS A 196 -9.56 -6.18 15.42
CA HIS A 196 -9.67 -4.80 14.94
C HIS A 196 -8.75 -3.84 15.71
N LEU A 197 -8.69 -3.97 17.04
CA LEU A 197 -7.87 -3.10 17.88
C LEU A 197 -6.37 -3.35 17.70
N ILE A 198 -5.94 -4.57 17.34
CA ILE A 198 -4.51 -4.87 17.10
C ILE A 198 -3.96 -4.08 15.92
N ALA A 199 -4.71 -3.95 14.82
CA ALA A 199 -4.29 -3.17 13.65
C ALA A 199 -4.14 -1.69 14.02
N GLN A 200 -5.14 -1.12 14.68
CA GLN A 200 -5.12 0.26 15.15
C GLN A 200 -3.98 0.51 16.14
N HIS A 201 -3.77 -0.40 17.09
CA HIS A 201 -2.68 -0.32 18.06
C HIS A 201 -1.31 -0.34 17.38
N SER A 202 -1.13 -1.20 16.38
CA SER A 202 0.13 -1.28 15.62
C SER A 202 0.42 0.00 14.85
N ALA A 203 -0.60 0.61 14.23
CA ALA A 203 -0.49 1.91 13.57
C ALA A 203 -0.14 3.03 14.56
N ILE A 204 -0.80 3.08 15.72
CA ILE A 204 -0.51 4.04 16.79
C ILE A 204 0.92 3.85 17.32
N LYS A 205 1.37 2.60 17.51
CA LYS A 205 2.72 2.27 17.95
C LYS A 205 3.78 2.72 16.94
N MET A 206 3.51 2.53 15.64
CA MET A 206 4.38 3.00 14.57
C MET A 206 4.48 4.53 14.57
N LEU A 207 3.35 5.23 14.68
CA LEU A 207 3.32 6.69 14.78
C LEU A 207 4.07 7.18 16.02
N HIS A 208 3.84 6.57 17.18
CA HIS A 208 4.53 6.90 18.42
C HIS A 208 6.05 6.75 18.28
N SER A 209 6.52 5.68 17.63
CA SER A 209 7.95 5.49 17.34
C SER A 209 8.52 6.64 16.51
N ARG A 210 7.81 7.05 15.44
CA ARG A 210 8.22 8.19 14.59
C ARG A 210 8.27 9.50 15.37
N VAL A 211 7.24 9.79 16.17
CA VAL A 211 7.19 11.00 17.01
C VAL A 211 8.31 11.00 18.04
N LYS A 212 8.64 9.84 18.62
CA LYS A 212 9.75 9.70 19.56
C LYS A 212 11.10 10.02 18.91
N VAL A 213 11.34 9.54 17.68
CA VAL A 213 12.57 9.87 16.93
C VAL A 213 12.67 11.38 16.66
N ILE A 214 11.58 12.04 16.28
CA ILE A 214 11.57 13.50 16.07
C ILE A 214 11.90 14.24 17.39
N LEU A 215 11.33 13.79 18.51
CA LEU A 215 11.61 14.38 19.83
C LEU A 215 13.07 14.19 20.24
N GLU A 216 13.64 12.99 20.02
CA GLU A 216 15.04 12.71 20.30
C GLU A 216 15.97 13.56 19.43
N TYR A 217 15.65 13.74 18.15
CA TYR A 217 16.39 14.63 17.26
C TYR A 217 16.39 16.08 17.75
N VAL A 218 15.22 16.63 18.12
CA VAL A 218 15.13 18.01 18.63
C VAL A 218 15.96 18.19 19.90
N LYS A 219 15.93 17.21 20.82
CA LYS A 219 16.76 17.22 22.04
C LYS A 219 18.26 17.13 21.74
N ALA A 220 18.66 16.30 20.78
CA ALA A 220 20.06 16.15 20.39
C ALA A 220 20.62 17.43 19.76
N VAL A 221 19.79 18.15 18.98
CA VAL A 221 20.16 19.47 18.42
C VAL A 221 20.25 20.52 19.54
N GLU A 222 19.33 20.52 20.51
CA GLU A 222 19.38 21.40 21.68
C GLU A 222 20.64 21.16 22.53
N ALA A 223 21.03 19.90 22.72
CA ALA A 223 22.23 19.51 23.46
C ALA A 223 23.55 19.78 22.69
N GLY A 224 23.48 20.11 21.40
CA GLY A 224 24.64 20.36 20.54
C GLY A 224 25.35 19.09 20.03
N GLU A 225 24.73 17.91 20.16
CA GLU A 225 25.28 16.64 19.66
C GLU A 225 25.12 16.50 18.14
N VAL A 226 24.09 17.13 17.58
CA VAL A 226 23.74 17.08 16.15
C VAL A 226 23.74 18.50 15.56
N PRO A 227 24.25 18.70 14.32
CA PRO A 227 24.23 20.01 13.67
C PRO A 227 22.83 20.62 13.56
N PHE A 228 22.75 21.93 13.79
CA PHE A 228 21.50 22.67 13.71
C PHE A 228 20.98 22.72 12.26
N ASN A 229 19.79 22.16 12.03
CA ASN A 229 19.11 22.22 10.73
C ASN A 229 17.82 23.04 10.83
N HIS A 230 17.82 24.24 10.26
CA HIS A 230 16.68 25.16 10.28
C HIS A 230 15.44 24.60 9.55
N GLU A 231 15.61 23.81 8.50
CA GLU A 231 14.48 23.28 7.72
C GLU A 231 13.70 22.24 8.51
N ILE A 232 14.40 21.23 9.05
CA ILE A 232 13.80 20.15 9.83
C ILE A 232 13.13 20.70 11.10
N LEU A 233 13.78 21.64 11.79
CA LEU A 233 13.20 22.25 12.99
C LEU A 233 11.97 23.10 12.68
N ARG A 234 11.96 23.79 11.53
CA ARG A 234 10.77 24.54 11.08
C ARG A 234 9.61 23.60 10.79
N GLU A 235 9.88 22.45 10.15
CA GLU A 235 8.87 21.42 9.89
C GLU A 235 8.33 20.79 11.18
N ALA A 236 9.22 20.43 12.11
CA ALA A 236 8.83 19.92 13.43
C ALA A 236 7.97 20.94 14.19
N ASN A 237 8.35 22.22 14.16
CA ASN A 237 7.56 23.29 14.77
C ASN A 237 6.19 23.47 14.10
N ALA A 238 6.13 23.39 12.76
CA ALA A 238 4.88 23.45 12.01
C ALA A 238 3.97 22.25 12.34
N LEU A 239 4.54 21.06 12.54
CA LEU A 239 3.81 19.87 12.98
C LEU A 239 3.20 20.08 14.38
N CYS A 240 3.97 20.60 15.34
CA CYS A 240 3.47 20.89 16.69
C CYS A 240 2.30 21.89 16.69
N HIS A 241 2.39 22.95 15.87
CA HIS A 241 1.35 23.98 15.78
C HIS A 241 0.08 23.52 15.04
N ARG A 242 0.12 22.39 14.35
CA ARG A 242 -1.07 21.77 13.72
C ARG A 242 -1.87 20.91 14.70
N LEU A 243 -1.38 20.73 15.93
CA LEU A 243 -2.07 19.95 16.95
C LEU A 243 -2.89 20.88 17.87
N PRO A 244 -4.15 20.54 18.19
CA PRO A 244 -4.94 19.39 17.71
C PRO A 244 -5.48 19.59 16.27
N VAL A 245 -5.49 18.51 15.48
CA VAL A 245 -5.80 18.54 14.02
C VAL A 245 -7.20 19.09 13.72
N LEU A 246 -8.20 18.72 14.53
CA LEU A 246 -9.57 19.20 14.42
C LEU A 246 -10.15 19.43 15.81
N SER A 247 -10.49 20.68 16.13
CA SER A 247 -11.12 21.04 17.40
C SER A 247 -12.28 22.02 17.23
N THR A 248 -12.86 22.09 16.03
CA THR A 248 -13.94 23.02 15.70
C THR A 248 -15.25 22.61 16.39
N ILE A 249 -16.13 23.59 16.63
CA ILE A 249 -17.44 23.35 17.24
C ILE A 249 -18.29 22.43 16.35
N LYS A 250 -18.28 22.67 15.04
CA LYS A 250 -19.00 21.84 14.06
C LYS A 250 -18.54 20.38 14.13
N PHE A 251 -17.23 20.13 14.19
CA PHE A 251 -16.69 18.78 14.33
C PHE A 251 -17.19 18.08 15.61
N LYS A 252 -17.28 18.81 16.73
CA LYS A 252 -17.81 18.23 17.98
C LYS A 252 -19.29 17.87 17.84
N THR A 253 -20.10 18.73 17.23
CA THR A 253 -21.51 18.43 16.95
C THR A 253 -21.63 17.19 16.08
N ASP A 254 -20.96 17.17 14.92
CA ASP A 254 -20.99 16.04 13.99
C ASP A 254 -20.50 14.73 14.66
N PHE A 255 -19.49 14.82 15.53
CA PHE A 255 -18.99 13.69 16.31
C PHE A 255 -20.01 13.14 17.32
N TYR A 256 -20.71 14.02 18.04
CA TYR A 256 -21.77 13.60 18.98
C TYR A 256 -22.98 13.03 18.25
N ASP A 257 -23.35 13.60 17.10
CA ASP A 257 -24.42 13.06 16.27
C ASP A 257 -24.10 11.63 15.81
N GLN A 258 -22.87 11.40 15.33
CA GLN A 258 -22.40 10.05 14.99
C GLN A 258 -22.44 9.09 16.18
N CYS A 259 -22.02 9.54 17.37
CA CYS A 259 -22.05 8.72 18.59
C CYS A 259 -23.48 8.37 19.01
N ASN A 260 -24.41 9.31 18.89
CA ASN A 260 -25.82 9.10 19.19
C ASN A 260 -26.45 8.09 18.23
N ASP A 261 -26.19 8.21 16.93
CA ASP A 261 -26.71 7.31 15.90
C ASP A 261 -26.20 5.87 16.08
N VAL A 262 -24.87 5.71 16.27
CA VAL A 262 -24.26 4.40 16.53
C VAL A 262 -24.78 3.80 17.84
N GLY A 263 -24.89 4.63 18.89
CA GLY A 263 -25.43 4.21 20.19
C GLY A 263 -26.88 3.74 20.09
N LEU A 264 -27.72 4.46 19.35
CA LEU A 264 -29.12 4.10 19.13
C LEU A 264 -29.24 2.79 18.34
N MET A 265 -28.50 2.63 17.24
CA MET A 265 -28.50 1.40 16.46
C MET A 265 -28.00 0.20 17.26
N ALA A 266 -26.91 0.36 18.02
CA ALA A 266 -26.38 -0.69 18.89
C ALA A 266 -27.41 -1.07 19.96
N TYR A 267 -28.07 -0.09 20.58
CA TYR A 267 -29.10 -0.34 21.58
C TYR A 267 -30.29 -1.10 21.00
N LEU A 268 -30.78 -0.71 19.83
CA LEU A 268 -31.82 -1.47 19.12
C LEU A 268 -31.37 -2.91 18.83
N GLY A 269 -30.12 -3.13 18.41
CA GLY A 269 -29.55 -4.47 18.26
C GLY A 269 -29.54 -5.28 19.56
N THR A 270 -29.24 -4.65 20.70
CA THR A 270 -29.31 -5.32 22.02
C THR A 270 -30.74 -5.67 22.42
N ILE A 271 -31.72 -4.81 22.10
CA ILE A 271 -33.14 -5.11 22.31
C ILE A 271 -33.55 -6.30 21.45
N THR A 272 -33.18 -6.33 20.16
CA THR A 272 -33.46 -7.46 19.27
C THR A 272 -32.86 -8.76 19.81
N LYS A 273 -31.61 -8.72 20.29
CA LYS A 273 -30.96 -9.88 20.93
C LYS A 273 -31.69 -10.31 22.19
N THR A 274 -32.14 -9.36 23.02
CA THR A 274 -32.93 -9.63 24.24
C THR A 274 -34.26 -10.29 23.92
N CYS A 275 -34.99 -9.80 22.92
CA CYS A 275 -36.23 -10.44 22.44
C CYS A 275 -35.98 -11.87 21.94
N ASN A 276 -34.89 -12.10 21.22
CA ASN A 276 -34.50 -13.44 20.77
C ASN A 276 -34.20 -14.36 21.96
N SER A 277 -33.42 -13.90 22.95
CA SER A 277 -33.15 -14.67 24.18
C SER A 277 -34.42 -14.95 24.98
N MET A 278 -35.36 -14.00 25.05
CA MET A 278 -36.66 -14.19 25.68
C MET A 278 -37.49 -15.25 24.95
N ASN A 279 -37.54 -15.22 23.61
CA ASN A 279 -38.19 -16.26 22.82
C ASN A 279 -37.55 -17.63 23.04
N GLN A 280 -36.22 -17.72 23.09
CA GLN A 280 -35.52 -18.98 23.40
C GLN A 280 -35.87 -19.49 24.81
N PHE A 281 -35.98 -18.59 25.78
CA PHE A 281 -36.40 -18.93 27.14
C PHE A 281 -37.84 -19.46 27.16
N ILE A 282 -38.79 -18.74 26.53
CA ILE A 282 -40.20 -19.16 26.45
C ILE A 282 -40.31 -20.53 25.77
N ASN A 283 -39.59 -20.75 24.67
CA ASN A 283 -39.58 -22.04 23.98
C ASN A 283 -39.10 -23.17 24.89
N LYS A 284 -37.99 -22.98 25.62
CA LYS A 284 -37.48 -23.97 26.58
C LYS A 284 -38.43 -24.17 27.76
N PHE A 285 -39.03 -23.09 28.26
CA PHE A 285 -40.00 -23.12 29.36
C PHE A 285 -41.24 -23.93 28.96
N ASN A 286 -41.80 -23.69 27.77
CA ASN A 286 -42.96 -24.42 27.27
C ASN A 286 -42.67 -25.92 27.12
N VAL A 287 -41.46 -26.29 26.64
CA VAL A 287 -41.07 -27.71 26.56
C VAL A 287 -40.98 -28.38 27.93
N LEU A 288 -40.46 -27.69 28.95
CA LEU A 288 -40.20 -28.27 30.27
C LEU A 288 -41.40 -28.21 31.22
N TYR A 289 -42.11 -27.09 31.23
CA TYR A 289 -43.12 -26.75 32.24
C TYR A 289 -44.53 -26.72 31.67
N ASP A 290 -44.72 -26.45 30.38
CA ASP A 290 -46.05 -26.46 29.78
C ASP A 290 -46.48 -27.90 29.43
N ARG A 291 -46.82 -28.66 30.47
CA ARG A 291 -47.44 -30.00 30.36
C ARG A 291 -48.88 -29.96 29.81
N GLN A 292 -49.42 -28.80 29.41
CA GLN A 292 -50.81 -28.69 28.96
C GLN A 292 -51.13 -29.50 27.69
N GLY A 293 -50.11 -29.98 26.95
CA GLY A 293 -50.29 -30.89 25.81
C GLY A 293 -50.40 -32.39 26.14
N ILE A 294 -49.78 -32.87 27.23
CA ILE A 294 -49.65 -34.33 27.48
C ILE A 294 -50.79 -34.85 28.38
N GLY A 295 -51.28 -34.04 29.32
CA GLY A 295 -52.35 -34.45 30.25
C GLY A 295 -53.77 -34.48 29.66
N ARG A 296 -54.01 -33.82 28.51
CA ARG A 296 -55.35 -33.70 27.93
C ARG A 296 -55.72 -34.79 26.91
N ARG A 297 -54.75 -35.51 26.34
CA ARG A 297 -55.04 -36.58 25.35
C ARG A 297 -55.43 -37.94 25.95
N MET A 298 -55.25 -38.16 27.25
CA MET A 298 -55.50 -39.48 27.87
C MET A 298 -56.89 -39.63 28.51
N ARG A 299 -57.75 -38.61 28.46
CA ARG A 299 -59.04 -38.58 29.19
C ARG A 299 -60.28 -38.82 28.30
N GLY A 300 -60.13 -39.58 27.22
CA GLY A 300 -61.20 -39.84 26.23
C GLY A 300 -61.30 -41.30 25.76
N LEU A 301 -60.81 -42.27 26.54
CA LEU A 301 -60.81 -43.70 26.17
C LEU A 301 -61.25 -44.60 27.34
N PHE A 302 -62.27 -44.20 28.09
CA PHE A 302 -63.01 -45.10 28.99
C PHE A 302 -64.41 -44.51 29.20
N PHE A 303 -65.35 -44.88 28.34
CA PHE A 303 -66.76 -45.17 28.61
C PHE A 303 -67.40 -45.70 27.33
#